data_AF-A0AAW4P7M4-F1
#
_entry.id   AF-A0AAW4P7M4-F1
#
_cell.length_a   1.000
_cell.length_b   1.000
_cell.length_c   1.000
_cell.angle_alpha   90.00
_cell.angle_beta   90.00
_cell.angle_gamma   90.00
#
_symmetry.space_group_name_H-M   'P 1'
#
loop_
_entity.id
_entity.type
_entity.pdbx_description
1 polymer ?
#
loop_
_entity_poly.entity_id
_entity_poly.type
_entity_poly.pdbx_seq_one_letter_code
_entity_poly.pdbx_strand_id
1 'polypeptide(L)'
;MEMMVILLIAVLLFGANKIPKLARSTGEAMGEFQKGREEVEQELEEMRDGVSPESEETGATTETTTETSATETSTDTATSTSEETATETNN
;
A
#
# COMPACT_ATOMS: atom_id res chain seq x y z
N MET A 1 11.57 -23.36 -9.52
CA MET A 1 11.56 -22.56 -10.77
C MET A 1 10.34 -21.66 -10.87
N GLU A 2 9.19 -22.07 -10.36
CA GLU A 2 7.92 -21.32 -10.40
C GLU A 2 7.99 -19.86 -9.87
N MET A 3 8.57 -19.65 -8.68
CA MET A 3 8.74 -18.30 -8.11
C MET A 3 9.62 -17.36 -8.94
N MET A 4 10.65 -17.90 -9.62
CA MET A 4 11.53 -17.11 -10.49
C MET A 4 10.79 -16.64 -11.74
N VAL A 5 9.88 -17.46 -12.28
CA VAL A 5 9.05 -17.09 -13.43
C VAL A 5 8.08 -15.98 -13.06
N ILE A 6 7.44 -16.08 -11.88
CA ILE A 6 6.52 -15.05 -11.39
C ILE A 6 7.26 -13.73 -11.17
N LEU A 7 8.45 -13.75 -10.55
CA LEU A 7 9.28 -12.56 -10.38
C LEU A 7 9.72 -11.96 -11.72
N LEU A 8 10.08 -12.80 -12.70
CA LEU A 8 10.44 -12.34 -14.04
C LEU A 8 9.26 -11.60 -14.70
N ILE A 9 8.05 -12.18 -14.64
CA ILE A 9 6.84 -11.56 -15.17
C ILE A 9 6.55 -10.24 -14.45
N ALA A 10 6.63 -10.20 -13.12
CA ALA A 10 6.44 -8.97 -12.35
C ALA A 10 7.46 -7.88 -12.75
N VAL A 11 8.73 -8.24 -12.93
CA VAL A 11 9.77 -7.31 -13.39
C VAL A 11 9.52 -6.83 -14.82
N LEU A 12 8.95 -7.65 -15.71
CA LEU A 12 8.59 -7.23 -17.06
C LEU A 12 7.40 -6.25 -17.07
N LEU A 13 6.41 -6.48 -16.21
CA LEU A 13 5.23 -5.61 -16.09
C LEU A 13 5.56 -4.26 -15.44
N PHE A 14 6.32 -4.28 -14.33
CA PHE A 14 6.61 -3.08 -13.55
C PHE A 14 7.94 -2.42 -13.92
N GLY A 15 8.87 -3.16 -14.54
CA GLY A 15 10.23 -2.73 -14.85
C GLY A 15 11.23 -2.96 -13.71
N ALA A 16 12.48 -3.29 -14.07
CA ALA A 16 13.56 -3.58 -13.12
C ALA A 16 13.88 -2.42 -12.15
N ASN A 17 13.58 -1.18 -12.54
CA ASN A 17 13.82 0.01 -11.72
C ASN A 17 12.68 0.33 -10.75
N LYS A 18 11.46 -0.19 -10.98
CA LYS A 18 10.28 0.24 -10.21
C LYS A 18 10.20 -0.44 -8.85
N ILE A 19 10.45 -1.76 -8.79
CA ILE A 19 10.50 -2.52 -7.53
C ILE A 19 11.52 -1.93 -6.53
N PRO A 20 12.81 -1.70 -6.90
CA PRO A 20 13.78 -1.13 -5.96
C PRO A 20 13.45 0.31 -5.57
N LYS A 21 12.86 1.10 -6.47
CA LYS A 21 12.45 2.48 -6.17
C LYS A 21 11.30 2.50 -5.15
N LEU A 22 10.31 1.63 -5.31
CA LEU A 22 9.19 1.48 -4.37
C LEU A 22 9.68 0.98 -3.01
N ALA A 23 10.54 -0.04 -2.99
CA ALA A 23 11.12 -0.55 -1.76
C ALA A 23 11.88 0.53 -0.98
N ARG A 24 12.63 1.39 -1.68
CA ARG A 24 13.32 2.53 -1.05
C ARG A 24 12.33 3.54 -0.46
N SER A 25 11.39 4.05 -1.24
CA SER A 25 10.45 5.07 -0.74
C SER A 25 9.54 4.55 0.38
N THR A 26 9.08 3.30 0.28
CA THR A 26 8.28 2.67 1.33
C THR A 26 9.12 2.37 2.56
N GLY A 27 10.37 1.95 2.38
CA GLY A 27 11.31 1.71 3.49
C GLY A 27 11.68 2.99 4.23
N GLU A 28 11.90 4.09 3.51
CA GLU A 28 12.14 5.42 4.07
C GLU A 28 10.93 5.88 4.89
N ALA A 29 9.72 5.83 4.31
CA ALA A 29 8.50 6.21 5.00
C ALA A 29 8.23 5.34 6.25
N MET A 30 8.42 4.02 6.15
CA MET A 30 8.22 3.12 7.29
C MET A 30 9.28 3.31 8.37
N GLY A 31 10.52 3.61 7.99
CA GLY A 31 11.60 3.93 8.93
C GLY A 31 11.35 5.22 9.70
N GLU A 32 10.95 6.29 9.02
CA GLU A 32 10.57 7.56 9.67
C GLU A 32 9.34 7.40 10.55
N PHE A 33 8.34 6.62 10.11
CA PHE A 33 7.16 6.31 10.90
C PHE A 33 7.49 5.54 12.17
N GLN A 34 8.37 4.53 12.09
CA GLN A 34 8.78 3.75 13.26
C GLN A 34 9.54 4.61 14.26
N LYS A 35 10.46 5.46 13.78
CA LYS A 35 11.19 6.42 14.61
C LYS A 35 10.24 7.40 15.30
N GLY A 36 9.29 7.98 14.56
CA GLY A 36 8.30 8.88 15.14
C GLY A 36 7.39 8.19 16.15
N ARG A 37 7.04 6.92 15.94
CA ARG A 37 6.30 6.13 16.93
C ARG A 37 7.08 5.92 18.22
N GLU A 38 8.37 5.60 18.11
CA GLU A 38 9.25 5.38 19.26
C GLU A 38 9.47 6.67 20.05
N GLU A 39 9.67 7.81 19.37
CA GLU A 39 9.77 9.13 20.01
C GLU A 39 8.48 9.49 20.77
N VAL A 40 7.30 9.24 20.18
CA VAL A 40 6.01 9.51 20.83
C VAL A 40 5.78 8.57 22.02
N GLU A 41 6.15 7.30 21.91
CA GLU A 41 6.04 6.33 23.01
C GLU A 41 6.95 6.72 24.17
N GLN A 42 8.20 7.10 23.89
CA GLN A 42 9.13 7.61 24.88
C GLN A 42 8.65 8.91 25.53
N GLU A 43 8.11 9.85 24.75
CA GLU A 43 7.53 11.09 25.31
C GLU A 43 6.33 10.78 26.21
N LEU A 44 5.45 9.86 25.80
CA LEU A 44 4.32 9.42 26.63
C LEU A 44 4.77 8.73 27.91
N GLU A 45 5.83 7.92 27.82
CA GLU A 45 6.42 7.22 28.96
C GLU A 45 7.09 8.20 29.90
N GLU A 46 7.87 9.17 29.42
CA GLU A 46 8.44 10.25 30.24
C GLU A 46 7.37 11.11 30.92
N MET A 47 6.25 11.39 30.24
CA MET A 47 5.09 12.05 30.85
C MET A 47 4.41 11.20 31.93
N ARG A 48 4.47 9.87 31.81
CA ARG A 48 3.92 8.91 32.79
C ARG A 48 4.88 8.66 33.96
N ASP A 49 6.18 8.59 33.70
CA ASP A 49 7.26 8.36 34.66
C ASP A 49 7.64 9.61 35.48
N GLY A 50 7.07 10.77 35.16
CA GLY A 50 6.92 11.89 36.11
C GLY A 50 6.19 11.50 37.42
N VAL A 51 5.65 10.28 37.50
CA VAL A 51 5.17 9.56 38.68
C VAL A 51 5.90 8.19 38.79
N SER A 52 7.18 8.21 39.19
CA SER A 52 8.12 7.06 39.36
C SER A 52 7.59 5.87 40.22
N PRO A 53 8.14 4.62 40.18
CA PRO A 53 9.11 3.96 39.28
C PRO A 53 8.66 2.59 38.67
N GLU A 54 9.40 2.13 37.65
CA GLU A 54 9.81 0.73 37.36
C GLU A 54 8.77 -0.29 36.79
N SER A 55 9.24 -0.99 35.73
CA SER A 55 8.77 -2.27 35.13
C SER A 55 7.69 -2.23 34.04
N GLU A 56 8.15 -2.22 32.79
CA GLU A 56 8.11 -3.31 31.80
C GLU A 56 6.87 -4.24 31.71
N GLU A 57 6.52 -4.53 30.45
CA GLU A 57 5.63 -5.57 29.92
C GLU A 57 4.11 -5.38 30.06
N THR A 58 3.43 -5.16 28.93
CA THR A 58 2.80 -6.26 28.17
C THR A 58 1.98 -5.67 27.02
N GLY A 59 2.22 -6.19 25.82
CA GLY A 59 1.56 -5.79 24.59
C GLY A 59 0.03 -5.89 24.62
N ALA A 60 -0.60 -4.92 23.97
CA ALA A 60 -2.00 -5.01 23.57
C ALA A 60 -2.07 -4.76 22.06
N THR A 61 -2.00 -5.87 21.31
CA THR A 61 -2.51 -5.99 19.95
C THR A 61 -3.87 -5.32 19.85
N THR A 62 -3.97 -4.27 19.03
CA THR A 62 -5.27 -3.74 18.60
C THR A 62 -5.33 -3.84 17.08
N GLU A 63 -6.04 -4.87 16.65
CA GLU A 63 -6.59 -4.95 15.30
C GLU A 63 -7.49 -3.73 15.09
N THR A 64 -7.27 -2.98 14.00
CA THR A 64 -8.28 -2.06 13.48
C THR A 64 -8.23 -2.13 11.96
N THR A 65 -9.16 -2.95 11.47
CA THR A 65 -9.76 -3.00 10.14
C THR A 65 -9.65 -1.68 9.38
N THR A 66 -8.92 -1.72 8.26
CA THR A 66 -8.92 -0.65 7.26
C THR A 66 -10.01 -0.93 6.23
N GLU A 67 -11.13 -0.20 6.33
CA GLU A 67 -12.04 0.03 5.21
C GLU A 67 -11.26 0.73 4.08
N THR A 68 -11.06 0.05 2.95
CA THR A 68 -10.57 0.66 1.71
C THR A 68 -11.77 0.94 0.81
N SER A 69 -12.17 2.20 0.76
CA SER A 69 -13.12 2.75 -0.19
C SER A 69 -12.38 3.48 -1.32
N ALA A 70 -12.98 3.41 -2.52
CA ALA A 70 -12.71 4.14 -3.76
C ALA A 70 -11.53 3.68 -4.64
N THR A 71 -11.83 2.75 -5.55
CA THR A 71 -11.19 2.66 -6.88
C THR A 71 -12.11 3.34 -7.88
N GLU A 72 -11.71 4.51 -8.38
CA GLU A 72 -12.15 5.06 -9.66
C GLU A 72 -10.93 5.18 -10.57
N THR A 73 -11.16 5.00 -11.88
CA THR A 73 -10.37 5.49 -13.04
C THR A 73 -10.02 4.39 -14.05
N SER A 74 -10.89 4.32 -15.05
CA SER A 74 -10.60 4.25 -16.50
C SER A 74 -10.30 2.90 -17.16
N THR A 75 -11.39 2.29 -17.66
CA THR A 75 -11.37 1.47 -18.88
C THR A 75 -11.57 2.39 -20.09
N ASP A 76 -10.48 2.70 -20.79
CA ASP A 76 -10.53 3.15 -22.18
C ASP A 76 -9.83 2.10 -23.04
N THR A 77 -10.62 1.15 -23.56
CA THR A 77 -10.20 0.27 -24.65
C THR A 77 -10.83 0.79 -25.92
N ALA A 78 -10.09 1.65 -26.62
CA ALA A 78 -10.33 1.93 -28.03
C ALA A 78 -9.47 0.98 -28.86
N THR A 79 -10.08 0.14 -29.71
CA THR A 79 -9.87 0.16 -31.17
C THR A 79 -10.24 -1.18 -31.84
N SER A 80 -11.22 -1.05 -32.74
CA SER A 80 -11.50 -1.77 -34.00
C SER A 80 -11.69 -3.29 -34.04
N THR A 81 -12.89 -3.67 -34.50
CA THR A 81 -13.16 -4.41 -35.78
C THR A 81 -14.68 -4.62 -35.86
N SER A 82 -15.42 -3.80 -36.60
CA SER A 82 -15.84 -3.92 -38.02
C SER A 82 -17.08 -4.80 -38.25
N GLU A 83 -17.93 -4.34 -39.17
CA GLU A 83 -19.11 -4.96 -39.83
C GLU A 83 -20.47 -4.68 -39.14
N GLU A 84 -21.22 -3.67 -39.62
CA GLU A 84 -22.30 -3.77 -40.65
C GLU A 84 -23.55 -4.44 -40.04
N THR A 85 -24.69 -3.78 -39.85
CA THR A 85 -25.66 -3.39 -40.89
C THR A 85 -26.69 -2.39 -40.32
N ALA A 86 -27.10 -1.43 -41.16
CA ALA A 86 -28.20 -0.47 -40.95
C ALA A 86 -29.56 -1.21 -40.79
N THR A 87 -30.65 -0.72 -40.17
CA THR A 87 -31.51 0.44 -40.47
C THR A 87 -32.77 0.35 -39.58
N GLU A 88 -33.51 1.48 -39.43
CA GLU A 88 -34.93 1.63 -39.01
C GLU A 88 -35.28 1.37 -37.53
N THR A 89 -36.24 2.01 -36.86
CA THR A 89 -37.12 3.20 -36.99
C THR A 89 -38.00 3.09 -35.73
N ASN A 90 -38.26 4.16 -34.95
CA ASN A 90 -39.64 4.51 -34.53
C ASN A 90 -39.71 5.79 -33.67
N ASN A 91 -40.52 6.73 -34.19
CA ASN A 91 -41.41 7.69 -33.53
C ASN A 91 -40.84 8.85 -32.68
#